data_AF-A0A096LKT0-F1
#
_entry.id   AF-A0A096LKT0-F1
#
_cell.length_a   1.000
_cell.length_b   1.000
_cell.length_c   1.000
_cell.angle_alpha   90.00
_cell.angle_beta   90.00
_cell.angle_gamma   90.00
#
_symmetry.space_group_name_H-M   'P 1'
#
loop_
_entity.id
_entity.type
_entity.pdbx_description
1 polymer ?
#
loop_
_entity_poly.entity_id
_entity_poly.type
_entity_poly.pdbx_seq_one_letter_code
_entity_poly.pdbx_strand_id
1 'polypeptide(L)'
;MAKETEPQQVEAEVIETEATTLEVTYTEATIASNMDALEAHVKKVVADYEGATYDLTSAQAIKEAKHDRSYLNGIKKEIDERRKAVKREYNKPLDAFERRCKQITAIIDESTDAIKAQLDEAEQTRKDALYSRLQQHYEEFAGLLAPVVPYERLHEPQWLNKTFGEIKAQQALEAKVSDVARDWETLKAQQEAMPHYADAEREFFRTLDLGAALNAARLADEEDQRIAELKAAMAPEPEPEPEPEPEPEPEPIAAPEPEPMPAPAPMPAPMPAPMPAPVAEPLEAWTVEVPSATRSQMQALASTLKAQGITGSIRRGTPAQVAARME
;
A
#
# COMPACT_ATOMS: atom_id res chain seq x y z
N MET A 1 -70.38 31.83 -55.07
CA MET A 1 -69.95 32.59 -53.87
C MET A 1 -70.34 31.79 -52.64
N ALA A 2 -69.50 31.86 -51.59
CA ALA A 2 -69.53 31.13 -50.31
C ALA A 2 -68.66 29.86 -50.30
N LYS A 3 -67.71 29.67 -49.39
CA LYS A 3 -67.18 30.52 -48.30
C LYS A 3 -65.80 29.92 -47.98
N GLU A 4 -64.76 30.74 -47.92
CA GLU A 4 -63.44 30.34 -47.39
C GLU A 4 -63.59 29.97 -45.91
N THR A 5 -62.97 28.85 -45.53
CA THR A 5 -62.80 28.42 -44.14
C THR A 5 -61.31 28.48 -43.84
N GLU A 6 -60.88 29.53 -43.13
CA GLU A 6 -59.54 29.62 -42.55
C GLU A 6 -59.37 28.55 -41.45
N PRO A 7 -58.22 27.85 -41.39
CA PRO A 7 -57.91 27.00 -40.25
C PRO A 7 -57.38 27.84 -39.08
N GLN A 8 -58.09 27.73 -37.98
CA GLN A 8 -57.81 28.25 -36.64
C GLN A 8 -56.43 27.80 -36.13
N GLN A 9 -55.63 28.76 -35.67
CA GLN A 9 -54.40 28.54 -34.92
C GLN A 9 -54.76 28.03 -33.50
N VAL A 10 -54.23 26.88 -33.12
CA VAL A 10 -54.24 26.37 -31.74
C VAL A 10 -52.80 26.28 -31.26
N GLU A 11 -52.39 27.25 -30.44
CA GLU A 11 -51.17 27.18 -29.64
C GLU A 11 -51.39 26.18 -28.51
N ALA A 12 -50.60 25.10 -28.52
CA ALA A 12 -50.55 24.14 -27.42
C ALA A 12 -49.48 24.61 -26.42
N GLU A 13 -49.95 25.16 -25.31
CA GLU A 13 -49.15 25.39 -24.10
C GLU A 13 -48.84 24.02 -23.46
N VAL A 14 -47.59 23.57 -23.57
CA VAL A 14 -47.11 22.31 -22.99
C VAL A 14 -46.47 22.60 -21.64
N ILE A 15 -47.11 22.09 -20.59
CA ILE A 15 -46.62 22.08 -19.21
C ILE A 15 -45.47 21.08 -19.13
N GLU A 16 -44.24 21.55 -18.90
CA GLU A 16 -43.06 20.70 -18.65
C GLU A 16 -43.25 19.94 -17.32
N THR A 17 -43.68 18.69 -17.39
CA THR A 17 -43.57 17.73 -16.29
C THR A 17 -42.11 17.31 -16.15
N GLU A 18 -41.54 17.45 -14.94
CA GLU A 18 -40.16 17.07 -14.61
C GLU A 18 -39.82 15.66 -15.12
N ALA A 19 -38.97 15.60 -16.16
CA ALA A 19 -38.55 14.33 -16.74
C ALA A 19 -37.63 13.58 -15.76
N THR A 20 -38.13 12.49 -15.18
CA THR A 20 -37.39 11.60 -14.27
C THR A 20 -36.58 10.52 -15.01
N THR A 21 -36.78 10.37 -16.32
CA THR A 21 -36.11 9.37 -17.16
C THR A 21 -35.74 9.96 -18.53
N LEU A 22 -34.55 9.60 -19.03
CA LEU A 22 -34.07 10.05 -20.34
C LEU A 22 -34.75 9.23 -21.45
N GLU A 23 -35.68 9.85 -22.18
CA GLU A 23 -36.22 9.30 -23.43
C GLU A 23 -35.39 9.80 -24.62
N VAL A 24 -34.76 8.87 -25.36
CA VAL A 24 -33.97 9.19 -26.56
C VAL A 24 -34.63 8.54 -27.78
N THR A 25 -35.15 9.37 -28.68
CA THR A 25 -35.65 8.93 -29.99
C THR A 25 -34.59 9.22 -31.05
N TYR A 26 -34.19 8.19 -31.81
CA TYR A 26 -33.23 8.31 -32.90
C TYR A 26 -33.90 7.95 -34.22
N THR A 27 -33.78 8.82 -35.21
CA THR A 27 -34.18 8.55 -36.60
C THR A 27 -32.93 8.51 -37.46
N GLU A 28 -32.78 7.46 -38.28
CA GLU A 28 -31.61 7.28 -39.13
C GLU A 28 -31.45 8.45 -40.11
N ALA A 29 -30.33 9.17 -40.00
CA ALA A 29 -30.01 10.22 -40.96
C ALA A 29 -29.58 9.59 -42.30
N THR A 30 -30.44 9.71 -43.32
CA THR A 30 -30.20 9.26 -44.69
C THR A 30 -29.37 10.30 -45.45
N ILE A 31 -28.27 9.87 -46.07
CA ILE A 31 -27.40 10.74 -46.89
C ILE A 31 -27.70 10.46 -48.36
N ALA A 32 -28.43 11.36 -49.01
CA ALA A 32 -28.59 11.35 -50.46
C ALA A 32 -27.36 11.98 -51.13
N SER A 33 -26.77 11.31 -52.12
CA SER A 33 -25.61 11.84 -52.84
C SER A 33 -25.62 11.45 -54.32
N ASN A 34 -24.95 12.24 -55.16
CA ASN A 34 -24.74 11.96 -56.57
C ASN A 34 -23.54 11.05 -56.83
N MET A 35 -23.21 10.16 -55.87
CA MET A 35 -21.99 9.34 -55.88
C MET A 35 -21.87 8.51 -57.16
N ASP A 36 -22.97 7.93 -57.64
CA ASP A 36 -22.99 7.12 -58.87
C ASP A 36 -22.65 7.96 -60.12
N ALA A 37 -23.18 9.18 -60.19
CA ALA A 37 -22.90 10.11 -61.29
C ALA A 37 -21.45 10.62 -61.24
N LEU A 38 -20.94 10.89 -60.03
CA LEU A 38 -19.55 11.30 -59.82
C LEU A 38 -18.57 10.16 -60.14
N GLU A 39 -18.88 8.94 -59.73
CA GLU A 39 -18.10 7.74 -60.03
C GLU A 39 -18.05 7.48 -61.54
N ALA A 40 -19.17 7.61 -62.25
CA ALA A 40 -19.22 7.49 -63.71
C ALA A 40 -18.35 8.55 -64.41
N HIS A 41 -18.35 9.79 -63.91
CA HIS A 41 -17.48 10.85 -64.44
C HIS A 41 -16.00 10.57 -64.16
N VAL A 42 -15.65 10.16 -62.93
CA VAL A 42 -14.27 9.82 -62.56
C VAL A 42 -13.77 8.63 -63.39
N LYS A 43 -14.58 7.58 -63.57
CA LYS A 43 -14.23 6.44 -64.44
C LYS A 43 -13.98 6.88 -65.88
N LYS A 44 -14.82 7.77 -66.41
CA LYS A 44 -14.64 8.32 -67.77
C LYS A 44 -13.35 9.12 -67.92
N VAL A 45 -13.03 9.95 -66.92
CA VAL A 45 -11.79 10.75 -66.90
C VAL A 45 -10.56 9.86 -66.74
N VAL A 46 -10.64 8.82 -65.91
CA VAL A 46 -9.50 7.91 -65.65
C VAL A 46 -9.27 6.92 -66.80
N ALA A 47 -10.30 6.60 -67.58
CA ALA A 47 -10.20 5.72 -68.75
C ALA A 47 -9.22 6.26 -69.81
N ASP A 48 -9.14 7.59 -69.99
CA ASP A 48 -8.17 8.23 -70.90
C ASP A 48 -6.71 8.03 -70.45
N TYR A 49 -6.49 7.61 -69.20
CA TYR A 49 -5.19 7.36 -68.59
C TYR A 49 -4.88 5.87 -68.36
N GLU A 50 -5.81 4.98 -68.69
CA GLU A 50 -5.69 3.54 -68.49
C GLU A 50 -4.77 2.94 -69.58
N GLY A 51 -3.55 2.56 -69.19
CA GLY A 51 -2.51 2.08 -70.13
C GLY A 51 -1.68 3.18 -70.81
N ALA A 52 -1.88 4.45 -70.43
CA ALA A 52 -1.10 5.56 -70.95
C ALA A 52 0.38 5.47 -70.54
N THR A 53 1.28 5.43 -71.53
CA THR A 53 2.73 5.56 -71.34
C THR A 53 3.16 6.95 -71.79
N TYR A 54 3.59 7.78 -70.84
CA TYR A 54 4.09 9.11 -71.15
C TYR A 54 5.54 9.02 -71.64
N ASP A 55 5.85 9.66 -72.76
CA ASP A 55 7.24 9.84 -73.19
C ASP A 55 7.91 10.90 -72.31
N LEU A 56 8.65 10.44 -71.30
CA LEU A 56 9.34 11.25 -70.30
C LEU A 56 10.60 11.96 -70.84
N THR A 57 10.85 11.91 -72.16
CA THR A 57 11.94 12.66 -72.81
C THR A 57 11.47 13.96 -73.46
N SER A 58 10.16 14.11 -73.71
CA SER A 58 9.56 15.35 -74.22
C SER A 58 9.14 16.29 -73.09
N ALA A 59 9.69 17.51 -73.09
CA ALA A 59 9.34 18.53 -72.10
C ALA A 59 7.83 18.89 -72.10
N GLN A 60 7.14 18.70 -73.22
CA GLN A 60 5.70 18.97 -73.35
C GLN A 60 4.87 17.83 -72.74
N ALA A 61 5.21 16.57 -73.03
CA ALA A 61 4.53 15.40 -72.46
C ALA A 61 4.70 15.32 -70.92
N ILE A 62 5.86 15.75 -70.39
CA ILE A 62 6.08 15.86 -68.94
C ILE A 62 5.16 16.91 -68.30
N LYS A 63 4.87 18.02 -69.00
CA LYS A 63 3.97 19.07 -68.48
C LYS A 63 2.52 18.58 -68.42
N GLU A 64 2.06 17.90 -69.46
CA GLU A 64 0.70 17.33 -69.53
C GLU A 64 0.50 16.25 -68.46
N ALA A 65 1.46 15.33 -68.29
CA ALA A 65 1.42 14.32 -67.22
C ALA A 65 1.34 14.95 -65.81
N LYS A 66 2.07 16.05 -65.58
CA LYS A 66 2.02 16.79 -64.31
C LYS A 66 0.69 17.48 -64.09
N HIS A 67 0.12 18.06 -65.14
CA HIS A 67 -1.19 18.70 -65.10
C HIS A 67 -2.29 17.69 -64.74
N ASP A 68 -2.30 16.53 -65.39
CA ASP A 68 -3.36 15.54 -65.21
C ASP A 68 -3.26 14.84 -63.85
N ARG A 69 -2.03 14.55 -63.39
CA ARG A 69 -1.80 14.14 -62.00
C ARG A 69 -2.34 15.17 -61.01
N SER A 70 -2.14 16.47 -61.26
CA SER A 70 -2.65 17.53 -60.39
C SER A 70 -4.18 17.57 -60.40
N TYR A 71 -4.80 17.41 -61.57
CA TYR A 71 -6.25 17.39 -61.74
C TYR A 71 -6.90 16.22 -60.98
N LEU A 72 -6.41 14.98 -61.15
CA LEU A 72 -6.91 13.80 -60.44
C LEU A 72 -6.74 13.93 -58.91
N ASN A 73 -5.60 14.45 -58.46
CA ASN A 73 -5.40 14.72 -57.03
C ASN A 73 -6.33 15.81 -56.50
N GLY A 74 -6.69 16.80 -57.34
CA GLY A 74 -7.70 17.80 -57.04
C GLY A 74 -9.08 17.19 -56.79
N ILE A 75 -9.54 16.32 -57.70
CA ILE A 75 -10.83 15.61 -57.56
C ILE A 75 -10.85 14.76 -56.28
N LYS A 76 -9.79 13.99 -56.03
CA LYS A 76 -9.66 13.18 -54.81
C LYS A 76 -9.76 14.04 -53.54
N LYS A 77 -9.08 15.18 -53.53
CA LYS A 77 -9.09 16.11 -52.39
C LYS A 77 -10.49 16.67 -52.14
N GLU A 78 -11.20 17.05 -53.21
CA GLU A 78 -12.55 17.63 -53.09
C GLU A 78 -13.58 16.62 -52.55
N ILE A 79 -13.49 15.35 -52.97
CA ILE A 79 -14.32 14.26 -52.42
C ILE A 79 -14.05 14.07 -50.92
N ASP A 80 -12.77 14.06 -50.53
CA ASP A 80 -12.36 13.88 -49.13
C ASP A 80 -12.82 15.04 -48.24
N GLU A 81 -12.72 16.28 -48.73
CA GLU A 81 -13.18 17.49 -48.05
C GLU A 81 -14.70 17.49 -47.86
N ARG A 82 -15.47 17.15 -48.89
CA ARG A 82 -16.93 17.01 -48.79
C ARG A 82 -17.34 15.90 -47.83
N ARG A 83 -16.69 14.73 -47.88
CA ARG A 83 -16.92 13.64 -46.91
C ARG A 83 -16.68 14.11 -45.48
N LYS A 84 -15.59 14.84 -45.24
CA LYS A 84 -15.26 15.41 -43.91
C LYS A 84 -16.28 16.44 -43.47
N ALA A 85 -16.76 17.30 -44.37
CA ALA A 85 -17.78 18.30 -44.07
C ALA A 85 -19.11 17.65 -43.65
N VAL A 86 -19.57 16.65 -44.42
CA VAL A 86 -20.79 15.88 -44.08
C VAL A 86 -20.63 15.14 -42.75
N LYS A 87 -19.47 14.50 -42.51
CA LYS A 87 -19.20 13.84 -41.22
C LYS A 87 -19.27 14.81 -40.03
N ARG A 88 -18.77 16.04 -40.20
CA ARG A 88 -18.83 17.07 -39.14
C ARG A 88 -20.27 17.48 -38.84
N GLU A 89 -21.08 17.75 -39.86
CA GLU A 89 -22.49 18.12 -39.66
C GLU A 89 -23.31 16.95 -39.10
N TYR A 90 -23.03 15.72 -39.54
CA TYR A 90 -23.68 14.51 -39.00
C TYR A 90 -23.33 14.24 -37.54
N ASN A 91 -22.06 14.42 -37.15
CA ASN A 91 -21.62 14.21 -35.77
C ASN A 91 -22.00 15.37 -34.86
N LYS A 92 -22.27 16.57 -35.37
CA LYS A 92 -22.64 17.75 -34.57
C LYS A 92 -23.82 17.52 -33.60
N PRO A 93 -24.97 16.93 -34.00
CA PRO A 93 -26.04 16.61 -33.06
C PRO A 93 -25.65 15.52 -32.05
N LEU A 94 -24.86 14.52 -32.47
CA LEU A 94 -24.35 13.48 -31.57
C LEU A 94 -23.41 14.08 -30.51
N ASP A 95 -22.45 14.90 -30.93
CA ASP A 95 -21.51 15.60 -30.05
C ASP A 95 -22.27 16.53 -29.08
N ALA A 96 -23.33 17.20 -29.53
CA ALA A 96 -24.17 18.04 -28.68
C ALA A 96 -24.95 17.21 -27.64
N PHE A 97 -25.51 16.06 -28.04
CA PHE A 97 -26.16 15.12 -27.14
C PHE A 97 -25.19 14.57 -26.09
N GLU A 98 -24.02 14.07 -26.51
CA GLU A 98 -22.99 13.55 -25.61
C GLU A 98 -22.51 14.61 -24.61
N ARG A 99 -22.34 15.86 -25.05
CA ARG A 99 -22.02 16.98 -24.16
C ARG A 99 -23.11 17.20 -23.12
N ARG A 100 -24.39 17.18 -23.53
CA ARG A 100 -25.52 17.36 -22.61
C ARG A 100 -25.59 16.21 -21.60
N CYS A 101 -25.39 14.96 -22.02
CA CYS A 101 -25.31 13.82 -21.13
C CYS A 101 -24.19 13.98 -20.10
N LYS A 102 -22.99 14.37 -20.53
CA LYS A 102 -21.85 14.62 -19.63
C LYS A 102 -22.13 15.74 -18.64
N GLN A 103 -22.78 16.83 -19.07
CA GLN A 103 -23.18 17.92 -18.17
C GLN A 103 -24.16 17.44 -17.10
N ILE A 104 -25.15 16.62 -17.48
CA ILE A 104 -26.12 16.06 -16.53
C ILE A 104 -25.42 15.12 -15.54
N THR A 105 -24.56 14.22 -16.02
CA THR A 105 -23.78 13.33 -15.14
C THR A 105 -22.87 14.13 -14.19
N ALA A 106 -22.25 15.21 -14.65
CA ALA A 106 -21.40 16.05 -13.81
C ALA A 106 -22.17 16.68 -12.62
N ILE A 107 -23.45 17.06 -12.80
CA ILE A 107 -24.30 17.57 -11.71
C ILE A 107 -24.55 16.48 -10.66
N ILE A 108 -24.76 15.24 -11.11
CA ILE A 108 -24.95 14.07 -10.24
C ILE A 108 -23.65 13.77 -9.48
N ASP A 109 -22.52 13.81 -10.17
CA ASP A 109 -21.19 13.58 -9.58
C ASP A 109 -20.90 14.62 -8.49
N GLU A 110 -21.12 15.91 -8.76
CA GLU A 110 -20.94 16.99 -7.78
C GLU A 110 -21.79 16.76 -6.51
N SER A 111 -23.05 16.36 -6.69
CA SER A 111 -23.95 16.06 -5.56
C SER A 111 -23.49 14.82 -4.78
N THR A 112 -23.01 13.80 -5.48
CA THR A 112 -22.52 12.55 -4.89
C THR A 112 -21.24 12.77 -4.10
N ASP A 113 -20.32 13.57 -4.63
CA ASP A 113 -19.07 13.94 -3.98
C ASP A 113 -19.31 14.79 -2.73
N ALA A 114 -20.27 15.73 -2.78
CA ALA A 114 -20.67 16.51 -1.62
C ALA A 114 -21.23 15.62 -0.48
N ILE A 115 -22.09 14.64 -0.82
CA ILE A 115 -22.61 13.67 0.16
C ILE A 115 -21.49 12.81 0.73
N LYS A 116 -20.58 12.34 -0.12
CA LYS A 116 -19.41 11.55 0.32
C LYS A 116 -18.55 12.34 1.30
N ALA A 117 -18.26 13.61 1.02
CA ALA A 117 -17.48 14.47 1.90
C ALA A 117 -18.13 14.62 3.28
N GLN A 118 -19.46 14.82 3.33
CA GLN A 118 -20.20 14.89 4.60
C GLN A 118 -20.14 13.58 5.39
N LEU A 119 -20.22 12.43 4.72
CA LEU A 119 -20.11 11.12 5.38
C LEU A 119 -18.70 10.88 5.93
N ASP A 120 -17.67 11.25 5.18
CA ASP A 120 -16.28 11.11 5.59
C ASP A 120 -15.96 12.04 6.78
N GLU A 121 -16.45 13.28 6.77
CA GLU A 121 -16.32 14.24 7.88
C GLU A 121 -17.05 13.76 9.15
N ALA A 122 -18.28 13.23 9.01
CA ALA A 122 -19.03 12.69 10.13
C ALA A 122 -18.34 11.46 10.75
N GLU A 123 -17.77 10.58 9.92
CA GLU A 123 -17.00 9.43 10.40
C GLU A 123 -15.70 9.85 11.07
N GLN A 124 -15.00 10.86 10.54
CA GLN A 124 -13.80 11.40 11.17
C GLN A 124 -14.13 12.04 12.52
N THR A 125 -15.17 12.88 12.58
CA THR A 125 -15.67 13.47 13.83
C THR A 125 -16.01 12.40 14.86
N ARG A 126 -16.63 11.30 14.43
CA ARG A 126 -16.94 10.15 15.30
C ARG A 126 -15.67 9.48 15.82
N LYS A 127 -14.66 9.27 14.96
CA LYS A 127 -13.37 8.69 15.35
C LYS A 127 -12.63 9.60 16.32
N ASP A 128 -12.60 10.90 16.07
CA ASP A 128 -11.96 11.89 16.94
C ASP A 128 -12.66 11.95 18.31
N ALA A 129 -13.99 11.96 18.34
CA ALA A 129 -14.76 11.90 19.58
C ALA A 129 -14.55 10.60 20.36
N LEU A 130 -14.34 9.47 19.67
CA LEU A 130 -14.01 8.19 20.31
C LEU A 130 -12.56 8.19 20.81
N TYR A 131 -11.63 8.75 20.04
CA TYR A 131 -10.24 8.94 20.44
C TYR A 131 -10.15 9.76 21.72
N SER A 132 -10.79 10.92 21.77
CA SER A 132 -10.84 11.79 22.97
C SER A 132 -11.45 11.09 24.18
N ARG A 133 -12.51 10.29 24.00
CA ARG A 133 -13.11 9.51 25.08
C ARG A 133 -12.18 8.41 25.60
N LEU A 134 -11.48 7.71 24.71
CA LEU A 134 -10.49 6.71 25.11
C LEU A 134 -9.28 7.35 25.79
N GLN A 135 -8.86 8.53 25.34
CA GLN A 135 -7.79 9.29 25.96
C GLN A 135 -8.19 9.76 27.37
N GLN A 136 -9.39 10.29 27.56
CA GLN A 136 -9.90 10.66 28.89
C GLN A 136 -9.94 9.44 29.82
N HIS A 137 -10.47 8.32 29.32
CA HIS A 137 -10.50 7.06 30.07
C HIS A 137 -9.09 6.59 30.45
N TYR A 138 -8.12 6.73 29.54
CA TYR A 138 -6.72 6.42 29.79
C TYR A 138 -6.14 7.31 30.89
N GLU A 139 -6.31 8.63 30.80
CA GLU A 139 -5.77 9.59 31.77
C GLU A 139 -6.33 9.33 33.18
N GLU A 140 -7.62 8.99 33.28
CA GLU A 140 -8.26 8.60 34.53
C GLU A 140 -7.72 7.27 35.08
N PHE A 141 -7.56 6.26 34.23
CA PHE A 141 -7.12 4.92 34.64
C PHE A 141 -5.62 4.84 34.95
N ALA A 142 -4.79 5.46 34.12
CA ALA A 142 -3.33 5.42 34.21
C ALA A 142 -2.78 6.36 35.30
N GLY A 143 -3.52 7.43 35.64
CA GLY A 143 -3.16 8.35 36.72
C GLY A 143 -1.74 8.91 36.58
N LEU A 144 -0.85 8.50 37.49
CA LEU A 144 0.55 8.96 37.49
C LEU A 144 1.40 8.45 36.32
N LEU A 145 0.94 7.43 35.59
CA LEU A 145 1.64 6.90 34.42
C LEU A 145 1.42 7.78 33.18
N ALA A 146 0.30 8.52 33.11
CA ALA A 146 -0.10 9.29 31.92
C ALA A 146 0.91 10.37 31.47
N PRO A 147 1.59 11.11 32.37
CA PRO A 147 2.62 12.08 31.96
C PRO A 147 3.87 11.45 31.34
N VAL A 148 4.17 10.20 31.70
CA VAL A 148 5.39 9.49 31.24
C VAL A 148 5.09 8.65 29.99
N VAL A 149 3.87 8.10 29.90
CA VAL A 149 3.41 7.30 28.77
C VAL A 149 2.20 7.98 28.14
N PRO A 150 2.37 8.76 27.05
CA PRO A 150 1.24 9.38 26.37
C PRO A 150 0.31 8.32 25.73
N TYR A 151 -0.99 8.63 25.65
CA TYR A 151 -2.01 7.74 25.07
C TYR A 151 -1.66 7.30 23.64
N GLU A 152 -1.05 8.18 22.86
CA GLU A 152 -0.62 7.95 21.47
C GLU A 152 0.26 6.70 21.33
N ARG A 153 1.03 6.35 22.37
CA ARG A 153 1.93 5.18 22.34
C ARG A 153 1.21 3.86 22.52
N LEU A 154 0.06 3.88 23.19
CA LEU A 154 -0.76 2.68 23.46
C LEU A 154 -1.90 2.52 22.47
N HIS A 155 -2.31 3.61 21.83
CA HIS A 155 -3.42 3.67 20.89
C HIS A 155 -3.25 2.69 19.72
N GLU A 156 -4.32 1.97 19.41
CA GLU A 156 -4.40 1.16 18.20
C GLU A 156 -5.49 1.68 17.25
N PRO A 157 -5.19 1.88 15.96
CA PRO A 157 -6.16 2.39 14.99
C PRO A 157 -7.45 1.57 14.91
N GLN A 158 -7.36 0.26 15.18
CA GLN A 158 -8.51 -0.63 15.14
C GLN A 158 -9.56 -0.33 16.22
N TRP A 159 -9.20 0.31 17.33
CA TRP A 159 -10.13 0.69 18.39
C TRP A 159 -11.13 1.76 17.93
N LEU A 160 -10.74 2.57 16.96
CA LEU A 160 -11.61 3.58 16.38
C LEU A 160 -12.63 2.99 15.40
N ASN A 161 -12.47 1.72 15.00
CA ASN A 161 -13.37 1.07 14.06
C ASN A 161 -14.75 0.82 14.68
N LYS A 162 -15.80 1.09 13.90
CA LYS A 162 -17.19 0.86 14.31
C LYS A 162 -17.47 -0.59 14.73
N THR A 163 -16.77 -1.56 14.14
CA THR A 163 -16.92 -3.00 14.42
C THR A 163 -16.22 -3.46 15.70
N PHE A 164 -15.21 -2.73 16.17
CA PHE A 164 -14.44 -3.10 17.36
C PHE A 164 -15.26 -2.87 18.63
N GLY A 165 -15.86 -1.68 18.74
CA GLY A 165 -16.71 -1.28 19.85
C GLY A 165 -15.94 -0.62 21.00
N GLU A 166 -16.50 0.45 21.55
CA GLU A 166 -15.88 1.32 22.56
C GLU A 166 -15.52 0.59 23.85
N ILE A 167 -16.43 -0.23 24.40
CA ILE A 167 -16.18 -0.98 25.63
C ILE A 167 -15.00 -1.96 25.48
N LYS A 168 -14.90 -2.63 24.32
CA LYS A 168 -13.77 -3.52 24.05
C LYS A 168 -12.47 -2.74 23.92
N ALA A 169 -12.51 -1.54 23.35
CA ALA A 169 -11.34 -0.67 23.25
C ALA A 169 -10.86 -0.21 24.62
N GLN A 170 -11.77 0.18 25.51
CA GLN A 170 -11.45 0.51 26.91
C GLN A 170 -10.80 -0.69 27.63
N GLN A 171 -11.40 -1.88 27.53
CA GLN A 171 -10.84 -3.09 28.15
C GLN A 171 -9.45 -3.47 27.60
N ALA A 172 -9.25 -3.35 26.28
CA ALA A 172 -7.96 -3.63 25.66
C ALA A 172 -6.90 -2.61 26.10
N LEU A 173 -7.29 -1.33 26.24
CA LEU A 173 -6.43 -0.28 26.76
C LEU A 173 -6.05 -0.52 28.22
N GLU A 174 -7.01 -0.82 29.09
CA GLU A 174 -6.77 -1.14 30.51
C GLU A 174 -5.84 -2.34 30.68
N ALA A 175 -6.01 -3.38 29.86
CA ALA A 175 -5.13 -4.54 29.87
C ALA A 175 -3.68 -4.15 29.55
N LYS A 176 -3.46 -3.35 28.49
CA LYS A 176 -2.13 -2.85 28.15
C LYS A 176 -1.52 -2.00 29.25
N VAL A 177 -2.30 -1.09 29.85
CA VAL A 177 -1.80 -0.25 30.95
C VAL A 177 -1.41 -1.10 32.15
N SER A 178 -2.20 -2.14 32.45
CA SER A 178 -1.90 -3.08 33.53
C SER A 178 -0.64 -3.89 33.26
N ASP A 179 -0.42 -4.31 32.01
CA ASP A 179 0.81 -4.99 31.60
C ASP A 179 2.03 -4.08 31.75
N VAL A 180 1.95 -2.83 31.27
CA VAL A 180 3.03 -1.83 31.44
C VAL A 180 3.31 -1.56 32.91
N ALA A 181 2.28 -1.42 33.75
CA ALA A 181 2.46 -1.22 35.19
C ALA A 181 3.13 -2.42 35.86
N ARG A 182 2.75 -3.65 35.49
CA ARG A 182 3.39 -4.87 35.99
C ARG A 182 4.86 -4.95 35.59
N ASP A 183 5.15 -4.64 34.33
CA ASP A 183 6.50 -4.71 33.79
C ASP A 183 7.40 -3.63 34.44
N TRP A 184 6.85 -2.44 34.70
CA TRP A 184 7.54 -1.39 35.45
C TRP A 184 7.81 -1.78 36.91
N GLU A 185 6.84 -2.38 37.60
CA GLU A 185 7.06 -2.90 38.97
C GLU A 185 8.13 -4.00 38.98
N THR A 186 8.18 -4.84 37.93
CA THR A 186 9.22 -5.86 37.78
C THR A 186 10.59 -5.24 37.57
N LEU A 187 10.69 -4.19 36.74
CA LEU A 187 11.93 -3.45 36.52
C LEU A 187 12.39 -2.79 37.82
N LYS A 188 11.48 -2.10 38.52
CA LYS A 188 11.75 -1.42 39.79
C LYS A 188 12.23 -2.37 40.88
N ALA A 189 11.69 -3.59 40.96
CA ALA A 189 12.15 -4.61 41.90
C ALA A 189 13.62 -5.02 41.67
N GLN A 190 14.16 -4.79 40.47
CA GLN A 190 15.56 -5.07 40.12
C GLN A 190 16.48 -3.86 40.29
N GLN A 191 15.97 -2.72 40.74
CA GLN A 191 16.71 -1.46 40.81
C GLN A 191 18.01 -1.55 41.61
N GLU A 192 18.02 -2.29 42.73
CA GLU A 192 19.22 -2.45 43.56
C GLU A 192 20.23 -3.45 42.99
N ALA A 193 19.76 -4.40 42.17
CA ALA A 193 20.58 -5.48 41.61
C ALA A 193 21.15 -5.15 40.22
N MET A 194 20.64 -4.11 39.56
CA MET A 194 20.96 -3.78 38.17
C MET A 194 21.89 -2.58 38.07
N PRO A 195 23.12 -2.76 37.56
CA PRO A 195 23.93 -1.62 37.14
C PRO A 195 23.28 -0.95 35.91
N HIS A 196 23.50 0.36 35.74
CA HIS A 196 22.84 1.18 34.71
C HIS A 196 21.29 1.11 34.67
N TYR A 197 20.64 0.96 35.83
CA TYR A 197 19.17 1.00 35.93
C TYR A 197 18.53 2.24 35.25
N ALA A 198 19.19 3.40 35.31
CA ALA A 198 18.68 4.62 34.69
C ALA A 198 18.56 4.52 33.16
N ASP A 199 19.49 3.82 32.51
CA ASP A 199 19.44 3.54 31.08
C ASP A 199 18.32 2.54 30.75
N ALA A 200 18.14 1.54 31.62
CA ALA A 200 17.03 0.59 31.55
C ALA A 200 15.67 1.28 31.65
N GLU A 201 15.48 2.16 32.64
CA GLU A 201 14.24 2.89 32.88
C GLU A 201 13.91 3.83 31.72
N ARG A 202 14.92 4.54 31.19
CA ARG A 202 14.72 5.39 30.02
C ARG A 202 14.31 4.59 28.80
N GLU A 203 14.93 3.44 28.57
CA GLU A 203 14.58 2.57 27.44
C GLU A 203 13.21 1.93 27.62
N PHE A 204 12.86 1.50 28.84
CA PHE A 204 11.53 0.99 29.17
C PHE A 204 10.45 1.99 28.80
N PHE A 205 10.55 3.24 29.24
CA PHE A 205 9.55 4.24 28.87
C PHE A 205 9.61 4.64 27.40
N ARG A 206 10.71 4.40 26.69
CA ARG A 206 10.83 4.61 25.23
C ARG A 206 10.07 3.57 24.43
N THR A 207 10.21 2.29 24.78
CA THR A 207 9.69 1.16 23.99
C THR A 207 8.48 0.47 24.61
N LEU A 208 8.21 0.72 25.90
CA LEU A 208 7.24 0.00 26.74
C LEU A 208 7.48 -1.51 26.77
N ASP A 209 8.75 -1.92 26.62
CA ASP A 209 9.16 -3.32 26.62
C ASP A 209 10.23 -3.57 27.69
N LEU A 210 9.91 -4.48 28.62
CA LEU A 210 10.84 -4.91 29.66
C LEU A 210 12.09 -5.55 29.05
N GLY A 211 11.96 -6.33 27.98
CA GLY A 211 13.09 -7.00 27.34
C GLY A 211 14.11 -6.01 26.77
N ALA A 212 13.65 -4.97 26.10
CA ALA A 212 14.48 -3.87 25.61
C ALA A 212 15.18 -3.12 26.76
N ALA A 213 14.47 -2.87 27.87
CA ALA A 213 15.02 -2.20 29.05
C ALA A 213 16.19 -2.99 29.67
N LEU A 214 16.02 -4.29 29.90
CA LEU A 214 17.07 -5.15 30.46
C LEU A 214 18.29 -5.25 29.52
N ASN A 215 18.06 -5.30 28.21
CA ASN A 215 19.14 -5.31 27.23
C ASN A 215 19.91 -3.98 27.18
N ALA A 216 19.24 -2.85 27.37
CA ALA A 216 19.89 -1.55 27.41
C ALA A 216 20.83 -1.41 28.62
N ALA A 217 20.42 -1.89 29.79
CA ALA A 217 21.29 -1.93 30.98
C ALA A 217 22.55 -2.76 30.71
N ARG A 218 22.39 -3.99 30.21
CA ARG A 218 23.51 -4.88 29.88
C ARG A 218 24.45 -4.27 28.82
N LEU A 219 23.89 -3.61 27.81
CA LEU A 219 24.70 -2.96 26.78
C LEU A 219 25.51 -1.79 27.37
N ALA A 220 24.90 -0.98 28.25
CA ALA A 220 25.61 0.10 28.94
C ALA A 220 26.74 -0.43 29.83
N ASP A 221 26.51 -1.54 30.55
CA ASP A 221 27.57 -2.25 31.30
C ASP A 221 28.75 -2.65 30.40
N GLU A 222 28.45 -3.25 29.25
CA GLU A 222 29.47 -3.68 28.28
C GLU A 222 30.23 -2.49 27.69
N GLU A 223 29.55 -1.38 27.42
CA GLU A 223 30.16 -0.13 26.94
C GLU A 223 31.09 0.48 28.00
N ASP A 224 30.65 0.55 29.25
CA ASP A 224 31.45 1.07 30.35
C ASP A 224 32.67 0.19 30.63
N GLN A 225 32.53 -1.14 30.58
CA GLN A 225 33.65 -2.07 30.66
C GLN A 225 34.65 -1.83 29.52
N ARG A 226 34.17 -1.70 28.28
CA ARG A 226 35.03 -1.43 27.13
C ARG A 226 35.76 -0.09 27.23
N ILE A 227 35.09 0.95 27.73
CA ILE A 227 35.69 2.27 27.97
C ILE A 227 36.72 2.16 29.11
N ALA A 228 36.45 1.40 30.16
CA ALA A 228 37.37 1.17 31.27
C ALA A 228 38.62 0.40 30.81
N GLU A 229 38.47 -0.65 30.00
CA GLU A 229 39.59 -1.39 29.40
C GLU A 229 40.46 -0.50 28.53
N LEU A 230 39.86 0.35 27.68
CA LEU A 230 40.59 1.31 26.87
C LEU A 230 41.35 2.32 27.74
N LYS A 231 40.69 2.86 28.77
CA LYS A 231 41.32 3.79 29.72
C LYS A 231 42.45 3.14 30.50
N ALA A 232 42.30 1.87 30.91
CA ALA A 232 43.32 1.11 31.61
C ALA A 232 44.53 0.82 30.71
N ALA A 233 44.31 0.45 29.45
CA ALA A 233 45.37 0.27 28.45
C ALA A 233 46.11 1.58 28.12
N MET A 234 45.48 2.74 28.31
CA MET A 234 46.10 4.06 28.14
C MET A 234 46.72 4.61 29.43
N ALA A 235 46.51 3.97 30.59
CA ALA A 235 47.12 4.37 31.85
C ALA A 235 48.60 3.96 31.86
N PRO A 236 49.51 4.80 32.38
CA PRO A 236 50.92 4.44 32.49
C PRO A 236 51.09 3.24 33.43
N GLU A 237 51.94 2.29 33.04
CA GLU A 237 52.31 1.15 33.87
C GLU A 237 52.79 1.64 35.25
N PRO A 238 52.31 1.08 36.37
CA PRO A 238 52.82 1.45 37.68
C PRO A 238 54.32 1.11 37.73
N GLU A 239 55.13 2.07 38.17
CA GLU A 239 56.56 1.83 38.41
C GLU A 239 56.72 0.61 39.33
N PRO A 240 57.62 -0.34 39.02
CA PRO A 240 57.78 -1.55 39.83
C PRO A 240 58.14 -1.16 41.26
N GLU A 241 57.34 -1.60 42.23
CA GLU A 241 57.71 -1.52 43.65
C GLU A 241 59.06 -2.23 43.86
N PRO A 242 59.95 -1.69 44.70
CA PRO A 242 61.26 -2.27 44.93
C PRO A 242 61.12 -3.68 45.53
N GLU A 243 61.90 -4.63 44.98
CA GLU A 243 62.03 -6.00 45.49
C GLU A 243 62.27 -5.98 47.00
N PRO A 244 61.47 -6.71 47.81
CA PRO A 244 61.76 -6.84 49.23
C PRO A 244 63.09 -7.58 49.42
N GLU A 245 63.99 -6.99 50.22
CA GLU A 245 65.24 -7.60 50.66
C GLU A 245 64.97 -8.96 51.33
N PRO A 246 65.83 -9.97 51.11
CA PRO A 246 65.62 -11.31 51.66
C PRO A 246 65.78 -11.30 53.18
N GLU A 247 64.70 -11.60 53.90
CA GLU A 247 64.78 -11.93 55.33
C GLU A 247 65.47 -13.29 55.56
N PRO A 248 66.22 -13.43 56.67
CA PRO A 248 67.04 -14.60 56.95
C PRO A 248 66.21 -15.84 57.32
N GLU A 249 66.70 -16.99 56.84
CA GLU A 249 66.17 -18.33 57.09
C GLU A 249 65.94 -18.62 58.59
N PRO A 250 64.73 -19.02 59.00
CA PRO A 250 64.51 -19.66 60.28
C PRO A 250 64.79 -21.18 60.23
N GLU A 251 65.45 -21.65 61.29
CA GLU A 251 65.88 -23.02 61.56
C GLU A 251 64.75 -24.07 61.50
N PRO A 252 65.08 -25.35 61.19
CA PRO A 252 64.09 -26.38 60.89
C PRO A 252 63.41 -26.91 62.16
N ILE A 253 62.13 -26.65 62.31
CA ILE A 253 61.27 -27.30 63.30
C ILE A 253 60.74 -28.64 62.75
N ALA A 254 60.74 -29.63 63.64
CA ALA A 254 60.45 -31.03 63.41
C ALA A 254 59.12 -31.30 62.69
N ALA A 255 59.19 -32.28 61.79
CA ALA A 255 58.06 -32.91 61.12
C ALA A 255 57.10 -33.58 62.13
N PRO A 256 55.78 -33.32 62.04
CA PRO A 256 54.77 -34.27 62.43
C PRO A 256 54.26 -35.09 61.22
N GLU A 257 53.85 -36.32 61.52
CA GLU A 257 53.43 -37.40 60.63
C GLU A 257 52.29 -37.04 59.65
N PRO A 258 52.21 -37.73 58.50
CA PRO A 258 51.14 -37.52 57.53
C PRO A 258 49.83 -38.20 57.97
N GLU A 259 48.76 -37.42 58.07
CA GLU A 259 47.39 -37.96 58.05
C GLU A 259 47.02 -38.45 56.64
N PRO A 260 46.21 -39.53 56.53
CA PRO A 260 45.88 -40.13 55.24
C PRO A 260 44.88 -39.29 54.44
N MET A 261 45.18 -39.15 53.14
CA MET A 261 44.36 -38.49 52.13
C MET A 261 42.93 -39.07 52.08
N PRO A 262 41.88 -38.23 52.00
CA PRO A 262 40.62 -38.66 51.40
C PRO A 262 40.78 -38.72 49.88
N ALA A 263 40.20 -39.78 49.30
CA ALA A 263 40.22 -40.07 47.88
C ALA A 263 39.68 -38.93 47.00
N PRO A 264 40.19 -38.75 45.77
CA PRO A 264 39.60 -37.81 44.82
C PRO A 264 38.20 -38.29 44.43
N ALA A 265 37.20 -37.42 44.60
CA ALA A 265 35.91 -37.59 43.96
C ALA A 265 36.10 -37.57 42.43
N PRO A 266 35.36 -38.40 41.67
CA PRO A 266 35.50 -38.46 40.23
C PRO A 266 35.08 -37.13 39.60
N MET A 267 35.88 -36.66 38.64
CA MET A 267 35.52 -35.57 37.75
C MET A 267 34.14 -35.84 37.13
N PRO A 268 33.23 -34.85 37.03
CA PRO A 268 32.06 -35.00 36.20
C PRO A 268 32.52 -35.22 34.76
N ALA A 269 31.99 -36.27 34.15
CA ALA A 269 32.17 -36.51 32.72
C ALA A 269 31.74 -35.26 31.93
N PRO A 270 32.45 -34.90 30.84
CA PRO A 270 32.01 -33.81 29.98
C PRO A 270 30.59 -34.10 29.52
N MET A 271 29.68 -33.16 29.78
CA MET A 271 28.36 -33.18 29.17
C MET A 271 28.53 -33.30 27.65
N PRO A 272 27.73 -34.14 26.98
CA PRO A 272 27.75 -34.19 25.52
C PRO A 272 27.49 -32.78 24.99
N ALA A 273 28.33 -32.35 24.06
CA ALA A 273 28.14 -31.09 23.35
C ALA A 273 26.69 -31.00 22.86
N PRO A 274 26.02 -29.83 22.99
CA PRO A 274 24.69 -29.66 22.46
C PRO A 274 24.71 -30.04 20.99
N MET A 275 23.83 -30.97 20.60
CA MET A 275 23.61 -31.31 19.21
C MET A 275 23.41 -30.01 18.42
N PRO A 276 23.99 -29.89 17.21
CA PRO A 276 23.73 -28.75 16.35
C PRO A 276 22.23 -28.64 16.18
N ALA A 277 21.68 -27.45 16.48
CA ALA A 277 20.31 -27.12 16.17
C ALA A 277 20.08 -27.41 14.67
N PRO A 278 18.92 -27.97 14.29
CA PRO A 278 18.63 -28.24 12.89
C PRO A 278 18.77 -26.94 12.12
N VAL A 279 19.66 -26.94 11.12
CA VAL A 279 19.79 -25.85 10.16
C VAL A 279 18.43 -25.75 9.46
N ALA A 280 17.67 -24.72 9.81
CA ALA A 280 16.39 -24.45 9.15
C ALA A 280 16.66 -24.23 7.67
N GLU A 281 16.04 -25.05 6.83
CA GLU A 281 16.11 -24.88 5.37
C GLU A 281 15.61 -23.48 4.99
N PRO A 282 16.30 -22.79 4.07
CA PRO A 282 15.91 -21.45 3.65
C PRO A 282 14.51 -21.47 3.03
N LEU A 283 13.67 -20.49 3.41
CA LEU A 283 12.32 -20.33 2.88
C LEU A 283 12.38 -19.89 1.41
N GLU A 284 12.03 -20.78 0.50
CA GLU A 284 11.89 -20.49 -0.93
C GLU A 284 10.45 -20.09 -1.29
N ALA A 285 10.29 -19.22 -2.29
CA ALA A 285 8.97 -18.78 -2.76
C ALA A 285 8.44 -19.76 -3.82
N TRP A 286 7.29 -20.39 -3.53
CA TRP A 286 6.63 -21.35 -4.42
C TRP A 286 5.29 -20.80 -4.92
N THR A 287 4.98 -21.01 -6.21
CA THR A 287 3.68 -20.66 -6.82
C THR A 287 2.90 -21.93 -7.14
N VAL A 288 1.63 -22.01 -6.74
CA VAL A 288 0.76 -23.18 -7.00
C VAL A 288 -0.37 -22.76 -7.95
N GLU A 289 -0.42 -23.37 -9.12
CA GLU A 289 -1.53 -23.20 -10.07
C GLU A 289 -2.64 -24.23 -9.82
N VAL A 290 -3.87 -23.74 -9.60
CA VAL A 290 -5.05 -24.58 -9.42
C VAL A 290 -6.07 -24.25 -10.53
N PRO A 291 -6.20 -25.10 -11.56
CA PRO A 291 -7.05 -24.80 -12.73
C PRO A 291 -8.54 -24.68 -12.39
N SER A 292 -9.02 -25.49 -11.44
CA SER A 292 -10.40 -25.45 -10.95
C SER A 292 -10.49 -26.12 -9.58
N ALA A 293 -11.09 -25.42 -8.60
CA ALA A 293 -11.38 -25.96 -7.28
C ALA A 293 -12.56 -25.21 -6.65
N THR A 294 -13.29 -25.89 -5.77
CA THR A 294 -14.38 -25.29 -4.98
C THR A 294 -13.82 -24.54 -3.77
N ARG A 295 -14.60 -23.60 -3.22
CA ARG A 295 -14.23 -22.84 -2.01
C ARG A 295 -13.90 -23.78 -0.83
N SER A 296 -14.69 -24.84 -0.65
CA SER A 296 -14.49 -25.82 0.42
C SER A 296 -13.18 -26.61 0.25
N GLN A 297 -12.82 -26.97 -0.99
CA GLN A 297 -11.54 -27.63 -1.29
C GLN A 297 -10.35 -26.72 -1.00
N MET A 298 -10.41 -25.44 -1.37
CA MET A 298 -9.34 -24.49 -1.08
C MET A 298 -9.22 -24.16 0.42
N GLN A 299 -10.33 -24.18 1.17
CA GLN A 299 -10.33 -23.98 2.62
C GLN A 299 -9.80 -25.21 3.38
N ALA A 300 -10.08 -26.42 2.88
CA ALA A 300 -9.45 -27.65 3.37
C ALA A 300 -7.94 -27.63 3.11
N LEU A 301 -7.52 -27.25 1.89
CA LEU A 301 -6.10 -27.10 1.53
C LEU A 301 -5.39 -26.08 2.43
N ALA A 302 -6.00 -24.91 2.68
CA ALA A 302 -5.45 -23.91 3.60
C ALA A 302 -5.26 -24.46 5.03
N SER A 303 -6.22 -25.26 5.50
CA SER A 303 -6.14 -25.91 6.82
C SER A 303 -5.01 -26.94 6.88
N THR A 304 -4.82 -27.72 5.81
CA THR A 304 -3.74 -28.71 5.71
C THR A 304 -2.36 -28.04 5.66
N LEU A 305 -2.21 -26.96 4.87
CA LEU A 305 -0.96 -26.19 4.79
C LEU A 305 -0.59 -25.60 6.15
N LYS A 306 -1.58 -25.05 6.87
CA LYS A 306 -1.39 -24.52 8.23
C LYS A 306 -0.96 -25.62 9.22
N ALA A 307 -1.52 -26.82 9.11
CA ALA A 307 -1.14 -27.96 9.96
C ALA A 307 0.30 -28.44 9.72
N GLN A 308 0.87 -28.17 8.53
CA GLN A 308 2.26 -28.47 8.20
C GLN A 308 3.22 -27.29 8.46
N GLY A 309 2.75 -26.20 9.07
CA GLY A 309 3.57 -25.02 9.37
C GLY A 309 3.86 -24.13 8.15
N ILE A 310 3.18 -24.36 7.01
CA ILE A 310 3.36 -23.57 5.79
C ILE A 310 2.50 -22.30 5.90
N THR A 311 3.14 -21.15 5.80
CA THR A 311 2.49 -19.84 5.97
C THR A 311 2.30 -19.16 4.61
N GLY A 312 1.07 -18.75 4.29
CA GLY A 312 0.75 -18.09 3.02
C GLY A 312 -0.71 -17.67 2.91
N SER A 313 -1.06 -16.90 1.87
CA SER A 313 -2.42 -16.45 1.60
C SER A 313 -2.96 -17.01 0.28
N ILE A 314 -4.11 -17.67 0.30
CA ILE A 314 -4.79 -18.17 -0.89
C ILE A 314 -5.81 -17.11 -1.34
N ARG A 315 -5.61 -16.50 -2.52
CA ARG A 315 -6.52 -15.50 -3.10
C ARG A 315 -7.23 -16.06 -4.32
N ARG A 316 -8.51 -15.69 -4.50
CA ARG A 316 -9.33 -16.11 -5.65
C ARG A 316 -9.15 -15.12 -6.81
N GLY A 317 -8.70 -15.61 -7.96
CA GLY A 317 -8.54 -14.84 -9.20
C GLY A 317 -7.49 -15.46 -10.10
N THR A 318 -7.39 -14.99 -11.35
CA THR A 318 -6.25 -15.33 -12.20
C THR A 318 -4.97 -14.70 -11.64
N PRO A 319 -3.76 -15.22 -11.96
CA PRO A 319 -2.51 -14.60 -11.53
C PRO A 319 -2.43 -13.10 -11.85
N ALA A 320 -2.94 -12.69 -13.02
CA ALA A 320 -3.03 -11.28 -13.43
C ALA A 320 -3.99 -10.45 -12.56
N GLN A 321 -5.14 -11.01 -12.17
CA GLN A 321 -6.11 -10.33 -11.28
C GLN A 321 -5.60 -10.22 -9.83
N VAL A 322 -4.77 -11.16 -9.39
CA VAL A 322 -4.17 -11.14 -8.05
C VAL A 322 -2.98 -10.18 -8.01
N ALA A 323 -2.16 -10.12 -9.08
CA ALA A 323 -1.07 -9.16 -9.20
C ALA A 323 -1.55 -7.70 -9.23
N ALA A 324 -2.62 -7.41 -9.99
CA ALA A 324 -3.21 -6.05 -10.08
C ALA A 324 -3.90 -5.56 -8.79
N ARG A 325 -4.01 -6.41 -7.76
CA ARG A 325 -4.53 -6.05 -6.42
C ARG A 325 -3.41 -5.89 -5.39
N MET A 326 -2.15 -6.08 -5.79
CA MET A 326 -0.96 -5.93 -4.93
C MET A 326 -0.13 -4.69 -5.30
N GLU A 327 -0.42 -4.03 -6.43
CA GLU A 327 -0.03 -2.65 -6.72
C GLU A 327 -1.08 -1.66 -6.16
#